data_AF-A0A7D9LPA8-F1
#
_entry.id   AF-A0A7D9LPA8-F1
#
_cell.length_a   1.000
_cell.length_b   1.000
_cell.length_c   1.000
_cell.angle_alpha   90.00
_cell.angle_beta   90.00
_cell.angle_gamma   90.00
#
_symmetry.space_group_name_H-M   'P 1'
#
loop_
_entity.id
_entity.type
_entity.pdbx_description
1 polymer ?
#
loop_
_entity_poly.entity_id
_entity_poly.type
_entity_poly.pdbx_seq_one_letter_code
_entity_poly.pdbx_strand_id
1 'polypeptide(L)'
;YRKRFAKSFSNLRRLITISFAARYVPLLKELGQDALLKIADVIDEQHYDEGEYVIRQGARGETFFIIKKGTIVVTKRQNVHDEPTMIREMTTGEYFGEKALKGDDFRTANCIAGKGGTHCLVLDREAYCQFINGLQVKDYEDQQATTDATKAELKEQVNEFAHIQLEDLTVLKTLGVGGFGRVELVKTSKDKRTFALKQLKKHHIVETRQQDHIMSEKKIMSEANCAFIVRLYKTFKDNKYLYMLLETCLGGELWTVLRDKSSFDDSTCRFYVACVLEAFNYLHSKGIVYRDLKPENLLLDDKGYCKLVDFGFAKKIGFGRKTWTFCGTPEYVAPEIILNK
;
A
#
# COMPACT_ATOMS: atom_id res chain seq x y z
N TYR A 1 -4.91 32.15 1.44
CA TYR A 1 -4.96 31.04 0.47
C TYR A 1 -3.65 30.25 0.35
N ARG A 2 -2.47 30.84 0.06
CA ARG A 2 -1.17 30.11 -0.01
C ARG A 2 -0.76 29.34 1.26
N LYS A 3 -1.03 29.88 2.46
CA LYS A 3 -0.72 29.20 3.74
C LYS A 3 -1.60 27.97 4.04
N ARG A 4 -2.83 27.91 3.53
CA ARG A 4 -3.73 26.73 3.66
C ARG A 4 -3.30 25.59 2.73
N PHE A 5 -2.82 25.91 1.53
CA PHE A 5 -2.26 24.93 0.59
C PHE A 5 -0.95 24.32 1.10
N ALA A 6 -0.06 25.11 1.72
CA ALA A 6 1.18 24.59 2.32
C ALA A 6 0.92 23.57 3.45
N LYS A 7 -0.08 23.84 4.32
CA LYS A 7 -0.51 22.93 5.39
C LYS A 7 -1.18 21.65 4.86
N SER A 8 -1.80 21.72 3.68
CA SER A 8 -2.37 20.57 2.99
C SER A 8 -1.29 19.69 2.35
N PHE A 9 -0.22 20.30 1.81
CA PHE A 9 0.93 19.59 1.26
C PHE A 9 1.77 18.91 2.35
N SER A 10 1.92 19.53 3.52
CA SER A 10 2.59 18.89 4.67
C SER A 10 1.81 17.67 5.15
N ASN A 11 0.47 17.74 5.20
CA ASN A 11 -0.37 16.58 5.53
C ASN A 11 -0.31 15.47 4.49
N LEU A 12 -0.18 15.80 3.20
CA LEU A 12 -0.03 14.82 2.12
C LEU A 12 1.35 14.15 2.15
N ARG A 13 2.43 14.91 2.41
CA ARG A 13 3.77 14.34 2.67
C ARG A 13 3.76 13.41 3.89
N ARG A 14 3.06 13.79 4.96
CA ARG A 14 2.88 12.95 6.16
C ARG A 14 2.21 11.61 5.81
N LEU A 15 1.08 11.64 5.09
CA LEU A 15 0.33 10.44 4.69
C LEU A 15 1.14 9.53 3.74
N ILE A 16 1.83 10.10 2.75
CA ILE A 16 2.68 9.36 1.81
C ILE A 16 3.83 8.67 2.54
N THR A 17 4.43 9.36 3.49
CA THR A 17 5.56 8.87 4.27
C THR A 17 5.15 7.77 5.22
N ILE A 18 4.03 7.93 5.94
CA ILE A 18 3.44 6.89 6.81
C ILE A 18 3.06 5.65 6.00
N SER A 19 2.45 5.84 4.83
CA SER A 19 2.04 4.75 3.94
C SER A 19 3.24 3.98 3.38
N PHE A 20 4.32 4.68 3.02
CA PHE A 20 5.56 4.04 2.57
C PHE A 20 6.27 3.31 3.73
N ALA A 21 6.48 4.01 4.85
CA ALA A 21 7.16 3.52 6.05
C ALA A 21 6.51 2.24 6.61
N ALA A 22 5.20 2.27 6.85
CA ALA A 22 4.45 1.13 7.39
C ALA A 22 4.37 -0.06 6.44
N ARG A 23 4.71 0.11 5.16
CA ARG A 23 4.55 -0.94 4.14
C ARG A 23 5.86 -1.61 3.76
N TYR A 24 6.89 -0.83 3.52
CA TYR A 24 8.13 -1.31 2.88
C TYR A 24 9.33 -1.37 3.83
N VAL A 25 9.25 -0.76 5.01
CA VAL A 25 10.37 -0.72 5.96
C VAL A 25 10.02 -1.56 7.19
N PRO A 26 10.55 -2.78 7.32
CA PRO A 26 10.23 -3.65 8.46
C PRO A 26 10.45 -2.97 9.82
N LEU A 27 11.53 -2.19 9.94
CA LEU A 27 11.86 -1.44 11.15
C LEU A 27 10.78 -0.44 11.57
N LEU A 28 10.07 0.16 10.60
CA LEU A 28 9.02 1.15 10.90
C LEU A 28 7.65 0.51 11.13
N LYS A 29 7.47 -0.78 10.83
CA LYS A 29 6.21 -1.51 11.12
C LYS A 29 5.98 -1.74 12.60
N GLU A 30 7.06 -1.82 13.37
CA GLU A 30 7.01 -2.03 14.82
C GLU A 30 6.66 -0.75 15.59
N LEU A 31 6.64 0.40 14.90
CA LEU A 31 6.25 1.67 15.48
C LEU A 31 4.75 1.83 15.57
N GLY A 32 4.28 2.34 16.72
CA GLY A 32 2.92 2.82 16.87
C GLY A 32 2.60 3.99 15.93
N GLN A 33 1.31 4.17 15.64
CA GLN A 33 0.81 5.19 14.70
C GLN A 33 1.26 6.62 15.08
N ASP A 34 1.37 6.93 16.37
CA ASP A 34 1.86 8.23 16.87
C ASP A 34 3.35 8.46 16.60
N ALA A 35 4.17 7.42 16.69
CA ALA A 35 5.59 7.51 16.38
C ALA A 35 5.82 7.66 14.87
N LEU A 36 5.05 6.92 14.06
CA LEU A 36 5.05 7.08 12.60
C LEU A 36 4.65 8.50 12.16
N LEU A 37 3.65 9.09 12.82
CA LEU A 37 3.24 10.48 12.56
C LEU A 37 4.35 11.47 12.87
N LYS A 38 5.07 11.29 13.98
CA LYS A 38 6.18 12.16 14.37
C LYS A 38 7.40 11.99 13.47
N ILE A 39 7.75 10.76 13.07
CA ILE A 39 8.80 10.50 12.09
C ILE A 39 8.47 11.17 10.75
N ALA A 40 7.21 11.07 10.32
CA ALA A 40 6.77 11.66 9.05
C ALA A 40 6.85 13.20 9.02
N ASP A 41 6.98 13.85 10.18
CA ASP A 41 7.18 15.30 10.28
C ASP A 41 8.63 15.72 10.09
N VAL A 42 9.58 14.83 10.36
CA VAL A 42 11.01 15.13 10.45
C VAL A 42 11.86 14.40 9.40
N ILE A 43 11.27 13.47 8.67
CA ILE A 43 11.99 12.69 7.65
C ILE A 43 12.03 13.42 6.31
N ASP A 44 13.22 13.49 5.74
CA ASP A 44 13.46 14.08 4.42
C ASP A 44 13.71 13.02 3.36
N GLU A 45 13.45 13.36 2.10
CA GLU A 45 13.79 12.53 0.95
C GLU A 45 14.92 13.18 0.16
N GLN A 46 15.97 12.40 -0.09
CA GLN A 46 17.14 12.83 -0.86
C GLN A 46 17.40 11.87 -2.02
N HIS A 47 17.85 12.43 -3.14
CA HIS A 47 18.27 11.69 -4.32
C HIS A 47 19.79 11.73 -4.43
N TYR A 48 20.37 10.60 -4.81
CA TYR A 48 21.79 10.42 -5.05
C TYR A 48 22.00 9.84 -6.45
N ASP A 49 22.87 10.45 -7.23
CA ASP A 49 23.18 10.00 -8.59
C ASP A 49 23.97 8.68 -8.58
N GLU A 50 23.96 7.95 -9.69
CA GLU A 50 24.71 6.70 -9.82
C GLU A 50 26.20 6.91 -9.50
N GLY A 51 26.75 6.08 -8.60
CA GLY A 51 28.14 6.16 -8.15
C GLY A 51 28.39 7.21 -7.06
N GLU A 52 27.38 7.99 -6.65
CA GLU A 52 27.53 8.98 -5.59
C GLU A 52 27.65 8.32 -4.20
N TYR A 53 28.54 8.85 -3.36
CA TYR A 53 28.72 8.39 -1.99
C TYR A 53 27.66 9.00 -1.08
N VAL A 54 26.74 8.17 -0.60
CA VAL A 54 25.78 8.54 0.46
C VAL A 54 26.47 8.56 1.82
N ILE A 55 27.36 7.59 2.07
CA ILE A 55 28.19 7.52 3.27
C ILE A 55 29.64 7.26 2.87
N ARG A 56 30.57 7.96 3.51
CA ARG A 56 32.00 7.69 3.44
C ARG A 56 32.50 7.07 4.74
N GLN A 57 33.21 5.95 4.64
CA GLN A 57 33.87 5.32 5.77
C GLN A 57 34.81 6.31 6.47
N GLY A 58 34.82 6.32 7.79
CA GLY A 58 35.61 7.22 8.62
C GLY A 58 35.01 8.62 8.82
N ALA A 59 33.98 9.00 8.07
CA ALA A 59 33.26 10.25 8.33
C ALA A 59 32.46 10.15 9.63
N ARG A 60 32.18 11.30 10.26
CA ARG A 60 31.24 11.36 11.38
C ARG A 60 29.82 11.11 10.88
N GLY A 61 29.03 10.33 11.63
CA GLY A 61 27.69 9.90 11.25
C GLY A 61 26.63 10.44 12.20
N GLU A 62 25.76 11.30 11.66
CA GLU A 62 24.63 11.91 12.40
C GLU A 62 23.28 11.65 11.74
N THR A 63 23.25 10.84 10.69
CA THR A 63 22.04 10.57 9.92
C THR A 63 21.80 9.08 9.71
N PHE A 64 20.55 8.69 9.70
CA PHE A 64 20.04 7.36 9.40
C PHE A 64 19.33 7.37 8.05
N PHE A 65 19.50 6.32 7.25
CA PHE A 65 18.99 6.26 5.89
C PHE A 65 18.13 5.02 5.65
N ILE A 66 17.09 5.18 4.84
CA ILE A 66 16.23 4.09 4.39
C ILE A 66 16.10 4.15 2.88
N ILE A 67 16.30 3.04 2.18
CA ILE A 67 16.26 2.99 0.72
C ILE A 67 14.80 3.02 0.26
N LYS A 68 14.40 4.11 -0.38
CA LYS A 68 13.05 4.28 -0.94
C LYS A 68 12.93 3.70 -2.34
N LYS A 69 13.97 3.87 -3.16
CA LYS A 69 14.03 3.40 -4.54
C LYS A 69 15.50 3.30 -4.97
N GLY A 70 15.83 2.29 -5.76
CA GLY A 70 17.20 2.04 -6.21
C GLY A 70 17.92 1.04 -5.31
N THR A 71 19.25 0.98 -5.44
CA THR A 71 20.11 0.08 -4.68
C THR A 71 21.31 0.82 -4.11
N ILE A 72 21.85 0.34 -2.99
CA ILE A 72 23.06 0.87 -2.36
C ILE A 72 24.11 -0.22 -2.33
N VAL A 73 25.29 0.07 -2.87
CA VAL A 73 26.45 -0.81 -2.78
C VAL A 73 27.25 -0.43 -1.54
N VAL A 74 27.44 -1.39 -0.63
CA VAL A 74 28.22 -1.20 0.59
C VAL A 74 29.62 -1.73 0.37
N THR A 75 30.62 -0.88 0.58
CA THR A 75 32.04 -1.27 0.48
C THR A 75 32.79 -0.92 1.76
N LYS A 76 33.84 -1.67 2.09
CA LYS A 76 34.67 -1.39 3.27
C LYS A 76 36.14 -1.61 2.95
N ARG A 77 36.99 -0.73 3.50
CA ARG A 77 38.45 -0.92 3.53
C ARG A 77 38.84 -1.55 4.86
N GLN A 78 39.68 -2.58 4.81
CA GLN A 78 40.23 -3.21 6.02
C GLN A 78 41.41 -2.40 6.56
N ASN A 79 42.35 -1.99 5.69
CA ASN A 79 43.42 -1.05 6.02
C ASN A 79 43.35 0.22 5.17
N VAL A 80 44.07 1.26 5.61
CA VAL A 80 44.11 2.57 4.92
C VAL A 80 44.63 2.46 3.49
N HIS A 81 45.53 1.50 3.23
CA HIS A 81 46.15 1.26 1.94
C HIS A 81 45.39 0.28 1.04
N ASP A 82 44.36 -0.39 1.56
CA ASP A 82 43.62 -1.40 0.80
C ASP A 82 42.55 -0.77 -0.09
N GLU A 83 42.30 -1.41 -1.23
CA GLU A 83 41.14 -1.07 -2.05
C GLU A 83 39.84 -1.45 -1.32
N PRO A 84 38.76 -0.64 -1.45
CA PRO A 84 37.48 -0.98 -0.85
C PRO A 84 36.91 -2.26 -1.48
N THR A 85 36.59 -3.25 -0.65
CA THR A 85 35.91 -4.46 -1.11
C THR A 85 34.40 -4.32 -0.97
N MET A 86 33.65 -4.84 -1.94
CA MET A 86 32.20 -4.89 -1.87
C MET A 86 31.76 -5.93 -0.84
N ILE A 87 30.97 -5.49 0.15
CA ILE A 87 30.41 -6.38 1.18
C ILE A 87 29.06 -6.92 0.73
N ARG A 88 28.15 -6.03 0.33
CA ARG A 88 26.78 -6.37 -0.05
C ARG A 88 26.16 -5.27 -0.91
N GLU A 89 25.09 -5.63 -1.60
CA GLU A 89 24.16 -4.68 -2.20
C GLU A 89 22.87 -4.67 -1.38
N MET A 90 22.31 -3.48 -1.18
CA MET A 90 21.09 -3.25 -0.43
C MET A 90 20.02 -2.68 -1.36
N THR A 91 18.77 -3.00 -1.10
CA THR A 91 17.63 -2.75 -1.96
C THR A 91 16.52 -2.01 -1.22
N THR A 92 15.46 -1.67 -1.95
CA THR A 92 14.34 -0.89 -1.43
C THR A 92 13.70 -1.54 -0.19
N GLY A 93 13.56 -0.74 0.89
CA GLY A 93 13.04 -1.17 2.19
C GLY A 93 14.12 -1.49 3.24
N GLU A 94 15.36 -1.68 2.81
CA GLU A 94 16.51 -1.82 3.71
C GLU A 94 17.02 -0.46 4.19
N TYR A 95 17.75 -0.45 5.31
CA TYR A 95 18.25 0.75 5.97
C TYR A 95 19.73 0.64 6.30
N PHE A 96 20.39 1.78 6.46
CA PHE A 96 21.82 1.84 6.77
C PHE A 96 22.18 3.11 7.54
N GLY A 97 23.37 3.10 8.15
CA GLY A 97 23.92 4.22 8.91
C GLY A 97 23.60 4.21 10.41
N GLU A 98 22.84 3.23 10.89
CA GLU A 98 22.46 3.04 12.29
C GLU A 98 23.65 2.83 13.22
N LYS A 99 24.72 2.15 12.75
CA LYS A 99 25.89 1.81 13.58
C LYS A 99 26.60 3.05 14.13
N ALA A 100 26.69 4.12 13.34
CA ALA A 100 27.32 5.36 13.79
C ALA A 100 26.47 6.12 14.82
N LEU A 101 25.16 5.82 14.92
CA LEU A 101 24.24 6.47 15.85
C LEU A 101 24.13 5.72 17.19
N LYS A 102 24.52 4.43 17.22
CA LYS A 102 24.47 3.57 18.41
C LYS A 102 25.80 3.45 19.18
N GLY A 103 26.92 3.87 18.59
CA GLY A 103 28.27 3.64 19.14
C GLY A 103 29.24 4.78 18.86
N ASP A 104 30.31 4.50 18.10
CA ASP A 104 31.54 5.31 17.99
C ASP A 104 31.43 6.62 17.21
N ASP A 105 30.24 7.14 16.90
CA ASP A 105 30.00 8.33 16.06
C ASP A 105 30.54 8.28 14.62
N PHE A 106 31.35 7.30 14.24
CA PHE A 106 31.98 7.21 12.92
C PHE A 106 31.36 6.13 12.02
N ARG A 107 31.39 6.38 10.70
CA ARG A 107 30.88 5.49 9.67
C ARG A 107 31.86 4.35 9.41
N THR A 108 31.42 3.11 9.56
CA THR A 108 32.29 1.92 9.47
C THR A 108 32.45 1.34 8.06
N ALA A 109 31.69 1.84 7.09
CA ALA A 109 31.71 1.42 5.69
C ALA A 109 31.26 2.57 4.78
N ASN A 110 31.54 2.47 3.48
CA ASN A 110 30.97 3.34 2.46
C ASN A 110 29.60 2.81 2.02
N CYS A 111 28.72 3.71 1.62
CA CYS A 111 27.45 3.40 0.97
C CYS A 111 27.36 4.25 -0.30
N ILE A 112 27.25 3.59 -1.45
CA ILE A 112 27.33 4.21 -2.78
C ILE A 112 26.05 3.92 -3.54
N ALA A 113 25.46 4.94 -4.16
CA ALA A 113 24.25 4.80 -4.98
C ALA A 113 24.51 3.91 -6.20
N GLY A 114 23.64 2.91 -6.39
CA GLY A 114 23.71 1.94 -7.46
C GLY A 114 23.22 2.47 -8.80
N LYS A 115 23.11 1.57 -9.77
CA LYS A 115 22.79 1.90 -11.16
C LYS A 115 21.43 2.59 -11.29
N GLY A 116 21.39 3.73 -11.98
CA GLY A 116 20.17 4.52 -12.17
C GLY A 116 19.80 5.44 -11.00
N GLY A 117 20.71 5.67 -10.05
CA GLY A 117 20.53 6.56 -8.91
C GLY A 117 19.66 5.95 -7.80
N THR A 118 19.68 6.57 -6.63
CA THR A 118 19.00 6.08 -5.43
C THR A 118 18.27 7.19 -4.70
N HIS A 119 17.04 6.91 -4.29
CA HIS A 119 16.29 7.78 -3.38
C HIS A 119 16.32 7.20 -1.97
N CYS A 120 16.72 8.02 -1.01
CA CYS A 120 16.77 7.66 0.41
C CYS A 120 15.82 8.55 1.21
N LEU A 121 15.15 7.96 2.20
CA LEU A 121 14.58 8.69 3.31
C LEU A 121 15.66 8.90 4.38
N VAL A 122 15.75 10.09 4.95
CA VAL A 122 16.83 10.54 5.82
C VAL A 122 16.25 11.05 7.14
N LEU A 123 16.77 10.52 8.24
CA LEU A 123 16.50 10.98 9.61
C LEU A 123 17.79 11.45 10.24
N ASP A 124 17.73 12.49 11.06
CA ASP A 124 18.85 12.88 11.91
C ASP A 124 18.96 11.97 13.15
N ARG A 125 20.04 12.17 13.91
CA ARG A 125 20.34 11.42 15.13
C ARG A 125 19.25 11.57 16.18
N GLU A 126 18.73 12.79 16.38
CA GLU A 126 17.75 13.06 17.42
C GLU A 126 16.44 12.30 17.14
N ALA A 127 15.93 12.39 15.92
CA ALA A 127 14.75 11.66 15.48
C ALA A 127 14.98 10.13 15.51
N TYR A 128 16.15 9.66 15.09
CA TYR A 128 16.50 8.24 15.18
C TYR A 128 16.49 7.74 16.62
N CYS A 129 17.15 8.45 17.54
CA CYS A 129 17.21 8.06 18.96
C CYS A 129 15.83 8.09 19.61
N GLN A 130 15.02 9.10 19.30
CA GLN A 130 13.70 9.28 19.89
C GLN A 130 12.70 8.22 19.43
N PHE A 131 12.75 7.82 18.15
CA PHE A 131 11.70 6.98 17.58
C PHE A 131 12.15 5.56 17.23
N ILE A 132 13.40 5.34 16.85
CA ILE A 132 13.86 4.07 16.27
C ILE A 132 14.73 3.25 17.24
N ASN A 133 15.59 3.91 18.01
CA ASN A 133 16.61 3.23 18.81
C ASN A 133 16.04 2.25 19.85
N GLY A 134 14.84 2.49 20.36
CA GLY A 134 14.17 1.62 21.33
C GLY A 134 13.52 0.34 20.79
N LEU A 135 13.49 0.14 19.46
CA LEU A 135 12.81 -1.01 18.84
C LEU A 135 13.67 -2.27 18.66
N GLN A 136 14.98 -2.20 18.86
CA GLN A 136 15.88 -3.33 18.63
C GLN A 136 16.49 -3.86 19.92
N VAL A 137 15.86 -4.86 20.53
CA VAL A 137 16.57 -5.94 21.24
C VAL A 137 16.67 -7.12 20.29
N LYS A 138 17.75 -7.14 19.50
CA LYS A 138 18.41 -8.31 18.88
C LYS A 138 19.47 -7.78 17.93
N ASP A 139 20.65 -7.55 18.49
CA ASP A 139 21.85 -7.25 17.72
C ASP A 139 22.18 -8.44 16.81
N TYR A 140 22.19 -8.18 15.50
CA TYR A 140 22.82 -9.05 14.52
C TYR A 140 24.34 -8.85 14.62
N GLU A 141 24.96 -9.56 15.54
CA GLU A 141 26.38 -9.90 15.43
C GLU A 141 26.54 -11.22 14.70
N ASP A 142 27.63 -11.28 13.93
CA ASP A 142 28.03 -12.32 12.99
C ASP A 142 27.79 -13.76 13.47
N GLN A 143 27.13 -14.57 12.62
CA GLN A 143 27.54 -15.95 12.38
C GLN A 143 26.99 -16.50 11.07
N GLN A 144 27.93 -17.01 10.27
CA GLN A 144 27.74 -17.76 9.04
C GLN A 144 26.90 -19.03 9.27
N ALA A 145 26.30 -19.50 8.17
CA ALA A 145 25.60 -20.78 8.00
C ALA A 145 24.15 -20.85 8.53
N THR A 146 23.20 -20.57 7.64
CA THR A 146 22.13 -21.50 7.22
C THR A 146 21.23 -20.78 6.20
N THR A 147 21.68 -20.82 4.95
CA THR A 147 20.80 -20.68 3.78
C THR A 147 19.72 -21.75 3.86
N ASP A 148 18.46 -21.33 3.77
CA ASP A 148 17.27 -22.06 3.27
C ASP A 148 16.01 -21.93 4.14
N ALA A 149 16.11 -21.53 5.41
CA ALA A 149 14.93 -21.32 6.27
C ALA A 149 14.23 -19.96 6.05
N THR A 150 14.97 -18.90 5.71
CA THR A 150 14.45 -17.52 5.62
C THR A 150 13.72 -17.17 4.32
N LYS A 151 13.74 -18.07 3.30
CA LYS A 151 12.84 -17.95 2.13
C LYS A 151 11.43 -18.51 2.39
N ALA A 152 11.25 -19.30 3.46
CA ALA A 152 9.94 -19.82 3.85
C ALA A 152 9.14 -18.78 4.66
N GLU A 153 9.80 -17.98 5.49
CA GLU A 153 9.13 -17.02 6.40
C GLU A 153 8.59 -15.77 5.70
N LEU A 154 9.04 -15.45 4.48
CA LEU A 154 8.47 -14.37 3.65
C LEU A 154 7.25 -14.81 2.81
N LYS A 155 6.80 -16.06 2.95
CA LYS A 155 5.63 -16.62 2.23
C LYS A 155 4.39 -16.87 3.09
N GLU A 156 4.45 -16.63 4.41
CA GLU A 156 3.28 -16.74 5.28
C GLU A 156 3.06 -15.46 6.10
N GLN A 157 2.51 -14.44 5.45
CA GLN A 157 1.30 -13.89 6.06
C GLN A 157 0.31 -15.05 6.04
N VAL A 158 0.20 -15.79 7.14
CA VAL A 158 -0.90 -16.73 7.34
C VAL A 158 -2.14 -15.92 7.00
N ASN A 159 -2.76 -16.19 5.84
CA ASN A 159 -4.01 -15.55 5.50
C ASN A 159 -4.93 -15.93 6.66
N GLU A 160 -5.23 -14.96 7.54
CA GLU A 160 -6.01 -15.19 8.77
C GLU A 160 -7.30 -15.94 8.42
N PHE A 161 -7.81 -15.74 7.21
CA PHE A 161 -9.03 -16.30 6.67
C PHE A 161 -8.82 -17.58 5.82
N ALA A 162 -7.60 -18.13 5.76
CA ALA A 162 -7.27 -19.36 5.02
C ALA A 162 -8.12 -20.55 5.47
N HIS A 163 -8.43 -20.62 6.76
CA HIS A 163 -9.18 -21.71 7.37
C HIS A 163 -10.71 -21.63 7.15
N ILE A 164 -11.24 -20.48 6.71
CA ILE A 164 -12.68 -20.29 6.48
C ILE A 164 -13.09 -21.06 5.24
N GLN A 165 -14.08 -21.95 5.35
CA GLN A 165 -14.71 -22.59 4.20
C GLN A 165 -16.03 -21.91 3.83
N LEU A 166 -16.55 -22.18 2.63
CA LEU A 166 -17.80 -21.56 2.17
C LEU A 166 -18.99 -22.00 3.03
N GLU A 167 -18.95 -23.25 3.51
CA GLU A 167 -19.96 -23.88 4.36
C GLU A 167 -19.98 -23.30 5.79
N ASP A 168 -18.90 -22.64 6.21
CA ASP A 168 -18.81 -21.98 7.52
C ASP A 168 -19.56 -20.63 7.56
N LEU A 169 -20.03 -20.15 6.40
CA LEU A 169 -20.62 -18.82 6.23
C LEU A 169 -22.15 -18.86 6.23
N THR A 170 -22.75 -18.27 7.26
CA THR A 170 -24.20 -18.12 7.36
C THR A 170 -24.64 -16.76 6.83
N VAL A 171 -25.58 -16.77 5.88
CA VAL A 171 -26.17 -15.55 5.31
C VAL A 171 -27.07 -14.87 6.34
N LEU A 172 -26.86 -13.57 6.54
CA LEU A 172 -27.69 -12.72 7.40
C LEU A 172 -28.66 -11.85 6.61
N LYS A 173 -28.17 -11.16 5.57
CA LYS A 173 -28.95 -10.19 4.80
C LYS A 173 -28.36 -9.98 3.41
N THR A 174 -29.18 -9.72 2.39
CA THR A 174 -28.70 -9.21 1.10
C THR A 174 -28.32 -7.74 1.22
N LEU A 175 -27.07 -7.39 0.89
CA LEU A 175 -26.58 -6.01 0.88
C LEU A 175 -26.83 -5.31 -0.46
N GLY A 176 -26.77 -6.05 -1.56
CA GLY A 176 -27.00 -5.49 -2.89
C GLY A 176 -27.18 -6.56 -3.96
N VAL A 177 -27.79 -6.17 -5.08
CA VAL A 177 -27.98 -7.01 -6.27
C VAL A 177 -27.45 -6.25 -7.47
N GLY A 178 -26.57 -6.88 -8.25
CA GLY A 178 -25.97 -6.31 -9.44
C GLY A 178 -26.16 -7.23 -10.65
N GLY A 179 -25.71 -6.79 -11.83
CA GLY A 179 -25.89 -7.54 -13.08
C GLY A 179 -25.37 -8.97 -13.00
N PHE A 180 -24.20 -9.20 -12.40
CA PHE A 180 -23.58 -10.53 -12.35
C PHE A 180 -23.98 -11.40 -11.16
N GLY A 181 -24.75 -10.87 -10.21
CA GLY A 181 -25.16 -11.61 -9.03
C GLY A 181 -25.55 -10.73 -7.85
N ARG A 182 -25.16 -11.13 -6.63
CA ARG A 182 -25.60 -10.47 -5.39
C ARG A 182 -24.46 -10.38 -4.39
N VAL A 183 -24.59 -9.46 -3.45
CA VAL A 183 -23.70 -9.32 -2.30
C VAL A 183 -24.51 -9.61 -1.05
N GLU A 184 -24.05 -10.58 -0.27
CA GLU A 184 -24.70 -11.00 0.97
C GLU A 184 -23.82 -10.68 2.18
N LEU A 185 -24.41 -10.10 3.22
CA LEU A 185 -23.79 -10.03 4.54
C LEU A 185 -23.79 -11.44 5.13
N VAL A 186 -22.62 -11.97 5.38
CA VAL A 186 -22.43 -13.31 5.95
C VAL A 186 -21.70 -13.22 7.28
N LYS A 187 -21.85 -14.25 8.10
CA LYS A 187 -21.19 -14.38 9.38
C LYS A 187 -20.52 -15.74 9.48
N THR A 188 -19.31 -15.75 10.01
CA THR A 188 -18.58 -16.98 10.32
C THR A 188 -19.11 -17.63 11.59
N SER A 189 -19.21 -18.96 11.58
CA SER A 189 -19.67 -19.73 12.73
C SER A 189 -18.69 -19.69 13.93
N LYS A 190 -17.38 -19.56 13.68
CA LYS A 190 -16.33 -19.70 14.71
C LYS A 190 -16.08 -18.44 15.53
N ASP A 191 -15.88 -17.29 14.87
CA ASP A 191 -15.45 -16.04 15.52
C ASP A 191 -16.48 -14.90 15.42
N LYS A 192 -17.69 -15.21 14.92
CA LYS A 192 -18.83 -14.28 14.81
C LYS A 192 -18.54 -13.01 13.98
N ARG A 193 -17.44 -12.95 13.23
CA ARG A 193 -17.09 -11.82 12.36
C ARG A 193 -18.03 -11.78 11.16
N THR A 194 -18.29 -10.58 10.65
CA THR A 194 -19.15 -10.36 9.48
C THR A 194 -18.34 -9.99 8.26
N PHE A 195 -18.79 -10.48 7.10
CA PHE A 195 -18.15 -10.27 5.80
C PHE A 195 -19.19 -9.95 4.74
N ALA A 196 -18.77 -9.32 3.65
CA ALA A 196 -19.58 -9.19 2.46
C ALA A 196 -19.18 -10.28 1.45
N LEU A 197 -20.09 -11.17 1.11
CA LEU A 197 -19.87 -12.25 0.15
C LEU A 197 -20.48 -11.87 -1.20
N LYS A 198 -19.64 -11.45 -2.15
CA LYS A 198 -20.04 -11.20 -3.54
C LYS A 198 -20.13 -12.53 -4.27
N GLN A 199 -21.34 -12.95 -4.61
CA GLN A 199 -21.65 -14.17 -5.36
C GLN A 199 -21.91 -13.83 -6.82
N LEU A 200 -21.15 -14.44 -7.74
CA LEU A 200 -21.20 -14.19 -9.18
C LEU A 200 -21.58 -15.45 -9.95
N LYS A 201 -22.58 -15.35 -10.83
CA LYS A 201 -23.08 -16.48 -11.64
C LYS A 201 -22.10 -16.80 -12.79
N LYS A 202 -21.54 -18.02 -12.81
CA LYS A 202 -20.59 -18.44 -13.86
C LYS A 202 -21.18 -18.39 -15.26
N HIS A 203 -22.42 -18.86 -15.45
CA HIS A 203 -23.08 -18.84 -16.76
C HIS A 203 -23.16 -17.41 -17.31
N HIS A 204 -23.56 -16.45 -16.47
CA HIS A 204 -23.75 -15.06 -16.88
C HIS A 204 -22.40 -14.40 -17.23
N ILE A 205 -21.34 -14.71 -16.47
CA ILE A 205 -19.97 -14.24 -16.79
C ILE A 205 -19.52 -14.74 -18.18
N VAL A 206 -19.80 -16.00 -18.51
CA VAL A 206 -19.42 -16.58 -19.81
C VAL A 206 -20.23 -15.98 -20.95
N GLU A 207 -21.55 -15.88 -20.77
CA GLU A 207 -22.49 -15.32 -21.74
C GLU A 207 -22.12 -13.88 -22.12
N THR A 208 -21.76 -13.07 -21.12
CA THR A 208 -21.38 -11.65 -21.30
C THR A 208 -19.89 -11.43 -21.61
N ARG A 209 -19.11 -12.52 -21.74
CA ARG A 209 -17.66 -12.50 -22.03
C ARG A 209 -16.83 -11.68 -21.02
N GLN A 210 -17.17 -11.75 -19.74
CA GLN A 210 -16.53 -10.95 -18.67
C GLN A 210 -15.46 -11.71 -17.87
N GLN A 211 -15.03 -12.89 -18.33
CA GLN A 211 -14.08 -13.74 -17.62
C GLN A 211 -12.79 -12.98 -17.26
N ASP A 212 -12.22 -12.27 -18.24
CA ASP A 212 -10.97 -11.52 -18.04
C ASP A 212 -11.13 -10.36 -17.07
N HIS A 213 -12.28 -9.67 -17.10
CA HIS A 213 -12.58 -8.60 -16.16
C HIS A 213 -12.71 -9.13 -14.72
N ILE A 214 -13.41 -10.26 -14.52
CA ILE A 214 -13.52 -10.88 -13.18
C ILE A 214 -12.16 -11.37 -12.66
N MET A 215 -11.32 -11.93 -13.53
CA MET A 215 -9.97 -12.36 -13.14
C MET A 215 -9.06 -11.17 -12.83
N SER A 216 -9.18 -10.08 -13.59
CA SER A 216 -8.47 -8.81 -13.33
C SER A 216 -8.92 -8.18 -12.02
N GLU A 217 -10.24 -8.12 -11.77
CA GLU A 217 -10.84 -7.64 -10.52
C GLU A 217 -10.28 -8.41 -9.32
N LYS A 218 -10.36 -9.74 -9.35
CA LYS A 218 -9.79 -10.62 -8.32
C LYS A 218 -8.31 -10.30 -8.07
N LYS A 219 -7.51 -10.20 -9.14
CA LYS A 219 -6.07 -9.96 -9.03
C LYS A 219 -5.77 -8.62 -8.37
N ILE A 220 -6.38 -7.54 -8.88
CA ILE A 220 -6.19 -6.19 -8.35
C ILE A 220 -6.59 -6.12 -6.88
N MET A 221 -7.76 -6.65 -6.52
CA MET A 221 -8.23 -6.63 -5.14
C MET A 221 -7.38 -7.49 -4.20
N SER A 222 -6.85 -8.62 -4.67
CA SER A 222 -5.96 -9.47 -3.85
C SER A 222 -4.64 -8.78 -3.50
N GLU A 223 -4.12 -7.97 -4.42
CA GLU A 223 -2.90 -7.16 -4.27
C GLU A 223 -3.18 -5.81 -3.56
N ALA A 224 -4.45 -5.42 -3.40
CA ALA A 224 -4.86 -4.17 -2.78
C ALA A 224 -4.83 -4.26 -1.25
N ASN A 225 -4.07 -3.38 -0.62
CA ASN A 225 -3.97 -3.24 0.83
C ASN A 225 -3.84 -1.74 1.16
N CYS A 226 -4.98 -1.05 1.17
CA CYS A 226 -5.14 0.37 1.43
C CYS A 226 -6.36 0.55 2.33
N ALA A 227 -6.30 1.43 3.33
CA ALA A 227 -7.42 1.67 4.25
C ALA A 227 -8.69 2.15 3.54
N PHE A 228 -8.55 2.83 2.40
CA PHE A 228 -9.63 3.43 1.61
C PHE A 228 -10.04 2.57 0.40
N ILE A 229 -9.65 1.29 0.37
CA ILE A 229 -10.08 0.30 -0.63
C ILE A 229 -10.59 -0.92 0.11
N VAL A 230 -11.76 -1.45 -0.27
CA VAL A 230 -12.32 -2.64 0.36
C VAL A 230 -11.36 -3.83 0.25
N ARG A 231 -11.09 -4.49 1.38
CA ARG A 231 -10.17 -5.63 1.40
C ARG A 231 -10.85 -6.89 0.83
N LEU A 232 -10.17 -7.58 -0.08
CA LEU A 232 -10.49 -8.96 -0.45
C LEU A 232 -9.70 -9.92 0.44
N TYR A 233 -10.41 -10.75 1.20
CA TYR A 233 -9.80 -11.71 2.13
C TYR A 233 -9.58 -13.08 1.49
N LYS A 234 -10.59 -13.58 0.77
CA LYS A 234 -10.57 -14.93 0.19
C LYS A 234 -11.52 -15.03 -1.00
N THR A 235 -11.30 -16.01 -1.87
CA THR A 235 -12.24 -16.36 -2.93
C THR A 235 -12.63 -17.83 -2.85
N PHE A 236 -13.88 -18.15 -3.20
CA PHE A 236 -14.38 -19.52 -3.31
C PHE A 236 -14.95 -19.78 -4.71
N LYS A 237 -15.21 -21.03 -5.04
CA LYS A 237 -15.91 -21.44 -6.27
C LYS A 237 -16.64 -22.75 -6.04
N ASP A 238 -17.80 -22.90 -6.67
CA ASP A 238 -18.51 -24.18 -6.81
C ASP A 238 -18.85 -24.40 -8.29
N ASN A 239 -19.72 -25.37 -8.63
CA ASN A 239 -20.08 -25.64 -10.03
C ASN A 239 -20.86 -24.51 -10.72
N LYS A 240 -21.52 -23.62 -9.97
CA LYS A 240 -22.45 -22.58 -10.48
C LYS A 240 -21.92 -21.15 -10.28
N TYR A 241 -21.11 -20.91 -9.26
CA TYR A 241 -20.76 -19.58 -8.79
C TYR A 241 -19.27 -19.39 -8.51
N LEU A 242 -18.84 -18.12 -8.60
CA LEU A 242 -17.61 -17.60 -8.02
C LEU A 242 -17.98 -16.73 -6.80
N TYR A 243 -17.14 -16.75 -5.78
CA TYR A 243 -17.37 -16.00 -4.56
C TYR A 243 -16.15 -15.17 -4.18
N MET A 244 -16.38 -13.93 -3.75
CA MET A 244 -15.35 -13.06 -3.18
C MET A 244 -15.77 -12.65 -1.76
N LEU A 245 -14.95 -13.01 -0.77
CA LEU A 245 -15.15 -12.67 0.64
C LEU A 245 -14.44 -11.34 0.94
N LEU A 246 -15.24 -10.31 1.18
CA LEU A 246 -14.82 -8.92 1.29
C LEU A 246 -15.03 -8.39 2.70
N GLU A 247 -14.29 -7.35 3.03
CA GLU A 247 -14.57 -6.46 4.16
C GLU A 247 -16.01 -5.89 4.11
N THR A 248 -16.65 -5.79 5.26
CA THR A 248 -17.97 -5.17 5.41
C THR A 248 -17.85 -3.67 5.58
N CYS A 249 -18.67 -2.93 4.83
CA CYS A 249 -18.85 -1.50 4.99
C CYS A 249 -20.32 -1.25 5.37
N LEU A 250 -20.59 -1.08 6.66
CA LEU A 250 -21.97 -1.05 7.19
C LEU A 250 -22.59 0.36 7.22
N GLY A 251 -21.82 1.40 6.89
CA GLY A 251 -22.30 2.79 6.80
C GLY A 251 -23.11 3.09 5.52
N GLY A 252 -23.20 2.13 4.60
CA GLY A 252 -23.97 2.26 3.35
C GLY A 252 -23.24 3.02 2.24
N GLU A 253 -23.96 3.30 1.16
CA GLU A 253 -23.43 4.00 0.00
C GLU A 253 -23.34 5.51 0.24
N LEU A 254 -22.23 6.13 -0.15
CA LEU A 254 -22.07 7.57 -0.11
C LEU A 254 -23.12 8.27 -0.99
N TRP A 255 -23.51 7.65 -2.10
CA TRP A 255 -24.61 8.11 -2.96
C TRP A 255 -25.90 8.39 -2.20
N THR A 256 -26.33 7.45 -1.35
CA THR A 256 -27.57 7.59 -0.58
C THR A 256 -27.46 8.79 0.37
N VAL A 257 -26.32 8.92 1.05
CA VAL A 257 -26.07 10.07 1.95
C VAL A 257 -26.08 11.40 1.20
N LEU A 258 -25.47 11.45 0.00
CA LEU A 258 -25.44 12.64 -0.84
C LEU A 258 -26.85 13.01 -1.33
N ARG A 259 -27.61 12.03 -1.84
CA ARG A 259 -28.98 12.22 -2.32
C ARG A 259 -29.87 12.77 -1.22
N ASP A 260 -29.83 12.16 -0.04
CA ASP A 260 -30.70 12.54 1.07
C ASP A 260 -30.36 13.94 1.62
N LYS A 261 -29.09 14.36 1.53
CA LYS A 261 -28.65 15.72 1.88
C LYS A 261 -28.76 16.74 0.74
N SER A 262 -29.10 16.30 -0.48
CA SER A 262 -28.99 17.05 -1.74
C SER A 262 -27.57 17.48 -2.14
N SER A 263 -26.77 18.00 -1.22
CA SER A 263 -25.38 18.39 -1.44
C SER A 263 -24.55 18.29 -0.16
N PHE A 264 -23.23 18.25 -0.30
CA PHE A 264 -22.30 18.32 0.83
C PHE A 264 -21.74 19.73 0.98
N ASP A 265 -21.50 20.14 2.23
CA ASP A 265 -20.68 21.32 2.49
C ASP A 265 -19.22 21.06 2.11
N ASP A 266 -18.45 22.15 2.02
CA ASP A 266 -17.05 22.10 1.58
C ASP A 266 -16.17 21.21 2.50
N SER A 267 -16.45 21.17 3.80
CA SER A 267 -15.69 20.35 4.76
C SER A 267 -15.94 18.85 4.53
N THR A 268 -17.20 18.47 4.39
CA THR A 268 -17.64 17.09 4.13
C THR A 268 -17.14 16.62 2.76
N CYS A 269 -17.28 17.48 1.73
CA CYS A 269 -16.76 17.21 0.39
C CYS A 269 -15.25 16.97 0.43
N ARG A 270 -14.49 17.85 1.10
CA ARG A 270 -13.03 17.74 1.24
C ARG A 270 -12.62 16.43 1.92
N PHE A 271 -13.35 16.00 2.95
CA PHE A 271 -13.08 14.75 3.66
C PHE A 271 -13.23 13.52 2.75
N TYR A 272 -14.36 13.40 2.04
CA TYR A 272 -14.59 12.26 1.15
C TYR A 272 -13.68 12.27 -0.08
N VAL A 273 -13.42 13.45 -0.66
CA VAL A 273 -12.44 13.60 -1.74
C VAL A 273 -11.04 13.18 -1.28
N ALA A 274 -10.64 13.51 -0.04
CA ALA A 274 -9.35 13.06 0.49
C ALA A 274 -9.26 11.53 0.58
N CYS A 275 -10.32 10.84 1.02
CA CYS A 275 -10.35 9.37 1.04
C CYS A 275 -10.17 8.78 -0.37
N VAL A 276 -10.86 9.34 -1.36
CA VAL A 276 -10.74 8.91 -2.77
C VAL A 276 -9.34 9.18 -3.32
N LEU A 277 -8.76 10.34 -3.04
CA LEU A 277 -7.41 10.70 -3.48
C LEU A 277 -6.35 9.76 -2.90
N GLU A 278 -6.46 9.35 -1.64
CA GLU A 278 -5.56 8.37 -1.04
C GLU A 278 -5.67 7.00 -1.72
N ALA A 279 -6.90 6.55 -2.00
CA ALA A 279 -7.13 5.32 -2.73
C ALA A 279 -6.58 5.38 -4.17
N PHE A 280 -6.69 6.53 -4.84
CA PHE A 280 -6.17 6.72 -6.19
C PHE A 280 -4.66 6.83 -6.22
N ASN A 281 -4.06 7.58 -5.29
CA ASN A 281 -2.61 7.63 -5.16
C ASN A 281 -2.03 6.22 -4.99
N TYR A 282 -2.67 5.40 -4.16
CA TYR A 282 -2.33 3.99 -4.01
C TYR A 282 -2.40 3.22 -5.34
N LEU A 283 -3.52 3.27 -6.05
CA LEU A 283 -3.72 2.51 -7.28
C LEU A 283 -2.78 2.97 -8.39
N HIS A 284 -2.65 4.28 -8.58
CA HIS A 284 -1.81 4.88 -9.60
C HIS A 284 -0.33 4.59 -9.36
N SER A 285 0.13 4.54 -8.10
CA SER A 285 1.50 4.12 -7.77
C SER A 285 1.82 2.69 -8.22
N LYS A 286 0.80 1.85 -8.40
CA LYS A 286 0.88 0.46 -8.89
C LYS A 286 0.54 0.33 -10.38
N GLY A 287 0.36 1.46 -11.07
CA GLY A 287 -0.05 1.51 -12.47
C GLY A 287 -1.47 0.97 -12.69
N ILE A 288 -2.36 1.06 -11.70
CA ILE A 288 -3.76 0.62 -11.83
C ILE A 288 -4.65 1.83 -12.01
N VAL A 289 -5.46 1.87 -13.07
CA VAL A 289 -6.52 2.86 -13.25
C VAL A 289 -7.85 2.26 -12.82
N TYR A 290 -8.67 3.01 -12.08
CA TYR A 290 -9.93 2.52 -11.52
C TYR A 290 -11.11 2.57 -12.51
N ARG A 291 -11.26 3.67 -13.25
CA ARG A 291 -12.18 3.86 -14.39
C ARG A 291 -13.70 3.82 -14.12
N ASP A 292 -14.17 3.71 -12.89
CA ASP A 292 -15.61 3.82 -12.56
C ASP A 292 -15.87 4.62 -11.28
N LEU A 293 -15.23 5.78 -11.12
CA LEU A 293 -15.46 6.61 -9.94
C LEU A 293 -16.83 7.25 -10.00
N LYS A 294 -17.66 6.93 -9.02
CA LYS A 294 -18.97 7.52 -8.77
C LYS A 294 -19.39 7.30 -7.32
N PRO A 295 -20.30 8.10 -6.75
CA PRO A 295 -20.75 7.96 -5.36
C PRO A 295 -21.32 6.58 -5.00
N GLU A 296 -21.86 5.84 -5.97
CA GLU A 296 -22.40 4.49 -5.81
C GLU A 296 -21.30 3.44 -5.53
N ASN A 297 -20.08 3.69 -6.02
CA ASN A 297 -18.92 2.83 -5.80
C ASN A 297 -18.08 3.26 -4.57
N LEU A 298 -18.65 4.08 -3.70
CA LEU A 298 -18.06 4.54 -2.45
C LEU A 298 -18.93 4.08 -1.28
N LEU A 299 -18.41 3.16 -0.46
CA LEU A 299 -19.09 2.71 0.76
C LEU A 299 -18.48 3.35 1.99
N LEU A 300 -19.31 3.59 3.00
CA LEU A 300 -18.89 4.06 4.30
C LEU A 300 -18.69 2.89 5.26
N ASP A 301 -17.59 2.90 6.01
CA ASP A 301 -17.39 1.98 7.12
C ASP A 301 -18.21 2.42 8.37
N ASP A 302 -18.09 1.66 9.46
CA ASP A 302 -18.79 1.92 10.73
C ASP A 302 -18.35 3.24 11.41
N LYS A 303 -17.21 3.81 10.99
CA LYS A 303 -16.66 5.06 11.49
C LYS A 303 -16.94 6.25 10.56
N GLY A 304 -17.57 6.00 9.41
CA GLY A 304 -17.89 7.01 8.40
C GLY A 304 -16.75 7.33 7.42
N TYR A 305 -15.67 6.54 7.40
CA TYR A 305 -14.65 6.67 6.36
C TYR A 305 -15.10 6.03 5.06
N CYS A 306 -14.71 6.64 3.94
CA CYS A 306 -15.09 6.22 2.62
C CYS A 306 -14.09 5.23 2.02
N LYS A 307 -14.58 4.13 1.46
CA LYS A 307 -13.79 3.07 0.81
C LYS A 307 -14.28 2.84 -0.62
N LEU A 308 -13.34 2.73 -1.56
CA LEU A 308 -13.63 2.30 -2.93
C LEU A 308 -14.03 0.82 -2.94
N VAL A 309 -15.10 0.52 -3.66
CA VAL A 309 -15.57 -0.83 -3.98
C VAL A 309 -15.60 -1.05 -5.50
N ASP A 310 -16.01 -2.24 -5.94
CA ASP A 310 -16.21 -2.62 -7.35
C ASP A 310 -15.04 -2.30 -8.30
N PHE A 311 -14.16 -3.28 -8.51
CA PHE A 311 -12.99 -3.15 -9.37
C PHE A 311 -13.21 -3.75 -10.77
N GLY A 312 -14.46 -3.95 -11.18
CA GLY A 312 -14.81 -4.58 -12.46
C GLY A 312 -14.26 -3.85 -13.70
N PHE A 313 -14.12 -2.51 -13.63
CA PHE A 313 -13.47 -1.73 -14.69
C PHE A 313 -12.02 -1.36 -14.37
N ALA A 314 -11.48 -1.74 -13.23
CA ALA A 314 -10.10 -1.43 -12.90
C ALA A 314 -9.13 -2.21 -13.80
N LYS A 315 -8.03 -1.58 -14.20
CA LYS A 315 -7.04 -2.19 -15.10
C LYS A 315 -5.63 -1.76 -14.79
N LYS A 316 -4.71 -2.72 -14.77
CA LYS A 316 -3.28 -2.44 -14.69
C LYS A 316 -2.77 -2.01 -16.07
N ILE A 317 -2.16 -0.84 -16.15
CA ILE A 317 -1.55 -0.26 -17.35
C ILE A 317 -0.03 -0.29 -17.14
N GLY A 318 0.69 -0.86 -18.11
CA GLY A 318 2.15 -0.86 -18.08
C GLY A 318 2.73 0.54 -18.23
N PHE A 319 3.95 0.76 -17.76
CA PHE A 319 4.64 2.04 -17.90
C PHE A 319 4.68 2.48 -19.37
N GLY A 320 4.29 3.74 -19.64
CA GLY A 320 4.23 4.31 -20.99
C GLY A 320 3.14 3.74 -21.91
N ARG A 321 2.23 2.89 -21.40
CA ARG A 321 1.15 2.31 -22.20
C ARG A 321 -0.19 3.04 -22.01
N LYS A 322 -1.09 2.86 -22.98
CA LYS A 322 -2.50 3.31 -22.93
C LYS A 322 -3.46 2.11 -22.92
N THR A 323 -4.72 2.35 -22.60
CA THR A 323 -5.84 1.40 -22.78
C THR A 323 -6.95 2.08 -23.57
N TRP A 324 -7.65 1.31 -24.40
CA TRP A 324 -8.64 1.84 -25.37
C TRP A 324 -10.05 1.27 -25.15
N THR A 325 -10.22 0.42 -24.14
CA THR A 325 -11.53 -0.15 -23.80
C THR A 325 -12.44 0.96 -23.28
N PHE A 326 -13.49 1.27 -24.05
CA PHE A 326 -14.56 2.17 -23.64
C PHE A 326 -15.36 1.53 -22.48
N CYS A 327 -15.28 2.11 -21.29
CA CYS A 327 -15.97 1.66 -20.09
C CYS A 327 -16.15 2.81 -19.09
N GLY A 328 -16.95 2.58 -18.06
CA GLY A 328 -17.29 3.57 -17.06
C GLY A 328 -18.72 4.07 -17.21
N THR A 329 -19.18 4.77 -16.19
CA THR A 329 -20.52 5.36 -16.15
C THR A 329 -20.54 6.65 -16.96
N PRO A 330 -21.44 6.82 -17.96
CA PRO A 330 -21.36 7.87 -19.00
C PRO A 330 -21.09 9.29 -18.48
N GLU A 331 -21.71 9.67 -17.37
CA GLU A 331 -21.62 10.99 -16.75
C GLU A 331 -20.24 11.28 -16.14
N TYR A 332 -19.43 10.23 -15.92
CA TYR A 332 -18.11 10.28 -15.29
C TYR A 332 -16.97 9.92 -16.25
N VAL A 333 -17.29 9.59 -17.51
CA VAL A 333 -16.27 9.22 -18.51
C VAL A 333 -15.50 10.46 -18.94
N ALA A 334 -14.17 10.36 -18.88
CA ALA A 334 -13.28 11.45 -19.29
C ALA A 334 -13.26 11.64 -20.83
N PRO A 335 -13.04 12.87 -21.34
CA PRO A 335 -13.09 13.16 -22.78
C PRO A 335 -12.17 12.28 -23.63
N GLU A 336 -10.97 11.94 -23.15
CA GLU A 336 -10.01 11.10 -23.86
C GLU A 336 -10.52 9.66 -24.09
N ILE A 337 -11.39 9.16 -23.21
CA ILE A 337 -12.04 7.85 -23.37
C ILE A 337 -13.11 7.92 -24.46
N ILE A 338 -13.90 9.00 -24.49
CA ILE A 338 -14.95 9.22 -25.51
C ILE A 338 -14.31 9.42 -26.89
N LEU A 339 -13.24 10.22 -26.95
CA LEU A 339 -12.53 10.54 -28.17
C LEU A 339 -11.57 9.44 -28.62
N ASN A 340 -11.34 8.41 -27.79
CA ASN A 340 -10.41 7.32 -28.02
C ASN A 340 -8.98 7.81 -28.36
N LYS A 341 -8.44 8.73 -27.55
CA LYS A 341 -7.16 9.44 -27.79
C LYS A 341 -6.07 9.18 -26.75
#